data_AF-A0AB73BZ19-F1
#
_entry.id   AF-A0AB73BZ19-F1
#
_cell.length_a   1.000
_cell.length_b   1.000
_cell.length_c   1.000
_cell.angle_alpha   90.00
_cell.angle_beta   90.00
_cell.angle_gamma   90.00
#
_symmetry.space_group_name_H-M   'P 1'
#
loop_
_entity.id
_entity.type
_entity.pdbx_description
1 polymer ?
#
loop_
_entity_poly.entity_id
_entity_poly.type
_entity_poly.pdbx_seq_one_letter_code
_entity_poly.pdbx_strand_id
1 'polypeptide(L)'
;MKYIRIICLYLKKYISDKQFENIFYQDIDGFKNILEEDIYWNILSSNFNKKEDIISINTYLYNYVLKNYKLIYDEISDAYIENLIKSNENNIVIGILKKRYEQKKEVLINCYEINNKLELIYSIKKALNFPQHCGSNWNAIEDFIYDIILPKKIILYNWNNIKEKLPQDAIILTRILDKINPIYCTILYD
;
A
#
# COMPACT_ATOMS: atom_id res chain seq x y z
N MET A 1 -24.30 -1.56 -7.24
CA MET A 1 -23.45 -1.84 -6.05
C MET A 1 -21.94 -1.86 -6.32
N LYS A 2 -21.44 -2.33 -7.49
CA LYS A 2 -20.00 -2.34 -7.83
C LYS A 2 -19.28 -1.02 -7.51
N TYR A 3 -19.79 0.11 -7.99
CA TYR A 3 -19.17 1.43 -7.82
C TYR A 3 -19.13 1.90 -6.35
N ILE A 4 -20.17 1.59 -5.57
CA ILE A 4 -20.18 1.84 -4.12
C ILE A 4 -19.07 1.04 -3.43
N ARG A 5 -18.89 -0.24 -3.78
CA ARG A 5 -17.78 -1.04 -3.24
C ARG A 5 -16.41 -0.45 -3.60
N ILE A 6 -16.24 0.10 -4.81
CA ILE A 6 -15.01 0.80 -5.22
C ILE A 6 -14.76 2.03 -4.34
N ILE A 7 -15.79 2.83 -4.07
CA ILE A 7 -15.69 3.99 -3.17
C ILE A 7 -15.32 3.54 -1.75
N CYS A 8 -15.93 2.48 -1.21
CA CYS A 8 -15.56 1.95 0.11
C CYS A 8 -14.10 1.49 0.15
N LEU A 9 -13.62 0.80 -0.88
CA LEU A 9 -12.21 0.38 -1.00
C LEU A 9 -11.26 1.58 -1.02
N TYR A 10 -11.66 2.66 -1.69
CA TYR A 10 -10.90 3.92 -1.74
C TYR A 10 -10.85 4.60 -0.36
N LEU A 11 -12.00 4.77 0.30
CA LEU A 11 -12.09 5.38 1.62
C LEU A 11 -11.29 4.62 2.68
N LYS A 12 -11.29 3.28 2.61
CA LYS A 12 -10.51 2.40 3.49
C LYS A 12 -9.02 2.27 3.09
N LYS A 13 -8.57 2.98 2.06
CA LYS A 13 -7.17 3.02 1.57
C LYS A 13 -6.62 1.68 1.03
N TYR A 14 -7.51 0.77 0.62
CA TYR A 14 -7.13 -0.43 -0.12
C TYR A 14 -6.68 -0.11 -1.56
N ILE A 15 -7.25 0.94 -2.15
CA ILE A 15 -6.78 1.54 -3.40
C ILE A 15 -6.33 2.99 -3.16
N SER A 16 -5.31 3.45 -3.88
CA SER A 16 -4.77 4.80 -3.75
C SER A 16 -5.63 5.84 -4.46
N ASP A 17 -5.43 7.12 -4.13
CA ASP A 17 -6.11 8.25 -4.78
C ASP A 17 -5.94 8.19 -6.31
N LYS A 18 -4.73 7.88 -6.80
CA LYS A 18 -4.46 7.76 -8.25
C LYS A 18 -5.14 6.55 -8.88
N GLN A 19 -5.23 5.43 -8.16
CA GLN A 19 -5.92 4.24 -8.65
C GLN A 19 -7.43 4.49 -8.74
N PHE A 20 -8.01 5.12 -7.71
CA PHE A 20 -9.42 5.49 -7.72
C PHE A 20 -9.73 6.48 -8.85
N GLU A 21 -8.92 7.53 -9.01
CA GLU A 21 -9.03 8.50 -10.11
C GLU A 21 -9.07 7.79 -11.47
N ASN A 22 -8.10 6.90 -11.73
CA ASN A 22 -8.04 6.16 -12.99
C ASN A 22 -9.27 5.26 -13.20
N ILE A 23 -9.75 4.58 -12.15
CA ILE A 23 -10.94 3.73 -12.21
C ILE A 23 -12.18 4.58 -12.51
N PHE A 24 -12.31 5.75 -11.91
CA PHE A 24 -13.41 6.67 -12.13
C PHE A 24 -13.46 7.14 -13.58
N TYR A 25 -12.34 7.62 -14.12
CA TYR A 25 -12.29 8.12 -15.51
C TYR A 25 -12.40 7.03 -16.58
N GLN A 26 -12.10 5.77 -16.25
CA GLN A 26 -12.29 4.66 -17.19
C GLN A 26 -13.76 4.26 -17.38
N ASP A 27 -14.64 4.58 -16.44
CA ASP A 27 -16.05 4.13 -16.44
C ASP A 27 -16.97 5.22 -15.86
N ILE A 28 -16.85 6.44 -16.38
CA ILE A 28 -17.55 7.64 -15.90
C ILE A 28 -19.07 7.45 -15.92
N ASP A 29 -19.60 6.88 -17.01
CA ASP A 29 -21.04 6.65 -17.17
C ASP A 29 -21.57 5.65 -16.13
N GLY A 30 -20.77 4.63 -15.80
CA GLY A 30 -21.10 3.67 -14.76
C GLY A 30 -21.25 4.32 -13.39
N PHE A 31 -20.36 5.25 -13.04
CA PHE A 31 -20.47 6.03 -11.81
C PHE A 31 -21.67 6.98 -11.84
N LYS A 32 -21.87 7.70 -12.95
CA LYS A 32 -22.99 8.65 -13.12
C LYS A 32 -24.35 7.99 -12.93
N ASN A 33 -24.52 6.77 -13.43
CA ASN A 33 -25.80 6.04 -13.35
C ASN A 33 -26.14 5.54 -11.93
N ILE A 34 -25.17 5.53 -11.01
CA ILE A 34 -25.32 4.94 -9.67
C ILE A 34 -25.24 5.98 -8.56
N LEU A 35 -24.47 7.04 -8.75
CA LEU A 35 -24.26 8.07 -7.75
C LEU A 35 -25.35 9.14 -7.81
N GLU A 36 -25.63 9.75 -6.65
CA GLU A 36 -26.38 11.00 -6.59
C GLU A 36 -25.61 12.09 -7.37
N GLU A 37 -26.35 12.99 -8.03
CA GLU A 37 -25.78 13.93 -8.99
C GLU A 37 -24.72 14.83 -8.35
N ASP A 38 -24.97 15.33 -7.13
CA ASP A 38 -24.04 16.13 -6.35
C ASP A 38 -22.75 15.38 -6.01
N ILE A 39 -22.85 14.09 -5.65
CA ILE A 39 -21.70 13.24 -5.37
C ILE A 39 -20.87 13.02 -6.63
N TYR A 40 -21.53 12.70 -7.74
CA TYR A 40 -20.85 12.52 -9.03
C TYR A 40 -20.08 13.77 -9.44
N TRP A 41 -20.72 14.95 -9.39
CA TRP A 41 -20.07 16.21 -9.76
C TRP A 41 -18.92 16.58 -8.82
N ASN A 42 -19.05 16.29 -7.54
CA ASN A 42 -17.97 16.51 -6.58
C ASN A 42 -16.71 15.71 -6.97
N ILE A 43 -16.86 14.43 -7.31
CA ILE A 43 -15.75 13.60 -7.80
C ILE A 43 -15.17 14.18 -9.09
N LEU A 44 -16.02 14.49 -10.06
CA LEU A 44 -15.59 14.95 -11.39
C LEU A 44 -14.85 16.28 -11.36
N SER A 45 -15.23 17.19 -10.45
CA SER A 45 -14.61 18.51 -10.30
C SER A 45 -13.33 18.52 -9.45
N SER A 46 -13.05 17.43 -8.75
CA SER A 46 -11.93 17.36 -7.79
C SER A 46 -10.58 17.18 -8.48
N ASN A 47 -9.55 17.88 -8.01
CA ASN A 47 -8.19 17.64 -8.45
C ASN A 47 -7.46 16.65 -7.53
N PHE A 48 -7.28 15.41 -7.99
CA PHE A 48 -6.58 14.36 -7.25
C PHE A 48 -5.07 14.58 -7.06
N ASN A 49 -4.51 15.70 -7.54
CA ASN A 49 -3.15 16.13 -7.24
C ASN A 49 -3.10 17.20 -6.12
N LYS A 50 -4.25 17.73 -5.68
CA LYS A 50 -4.34 18.71 -4.60
C LYS A 50 -4.82 18.04 -3.32
N LYS A 51 -4.02 18.14 -2.26
CA LYS A 51 -4.31 17.52 -0.96
C LYS A 51 -5.64 18.01 -0.36
N GLU A 52 -5.95 19.29 -0.49
CA GLU A 52 -7.19 19.89 0.00
C GLU A 52 -8.43 19.27 -0.67
N ASP A 53 -8.40 19.16 -2.00
CA ASP A 53 -9.45 18.51 -2.78
C ASP A 53 -9.62 17.04 -2.39
N ILE A 54 -8.50 16.31 -2.20
CA ILE A 54 -8.52 14.91 -1.74
C ILE A 54 -9.16 14.76 -0.34
N ILE A 55 -8.89 15.69 0.58
CA ILE A 55 -9.51 15.67 1.91
C ILE A 55 -11.00 15.97 1.80
N SER A 56 -11.37 16.96 0.98
CA SER A 56 -12.76 17.35 0.75
C SER A 56 -13.57 16.19 0.17
N ILE A 57 -13.12 15.60 -0.95
CA ILE A 57 -13.81 14.49 -1.61
C ILE A 57 -13.90 13.26 -0.68
N ASN A 58 -12.84 12.94 0.08
CA ASN A 58 -12.87 11.83 1.04
C ASN A 58 -13.93 12.06 2.11
N THR A 59 -14.04 13.28 2.63
CA THR A 59 -15.05 13.63 3.65
C THR A 59 -16.47 13.52 3.09
N TYR A 60 -16.69 14.06 1.89
CA TYR A 60 -17.99 13.98 1.20
C TYR A 60 -18.40 12.54 0.92
N LEU A 61 -17.52 11.75 0.31
CA LEU A 61 -17.78 10.34 0.00
C LEU A 61 -17.99 9.52 1.26
N TYR A 62 -17.24 9.78 2.33
CA TYR A 62 -17.41 9.10 3.61
C TYR A 62 -18.79 9.32 4.20
N ASN A 63 -19.24 10.58 4.27
CA ASN A 63 -20.57 10.92 4.78
C ASN A 63 -21.68 10.30 3.92
N TYR A 64 -21.55 10.35 2.60
CA TYR A 64 -22.47 9.72 1.66
C TYR A 64 -22.58 8.21 1.88
N VAL A 65 -21.43 7.52 1.96
CA VAL A 65 -21.37 6.07 2.17
C VAL A 65 -21.92 5.68 3.54
N LEU A 66 -21.60 6.41 4.61
CA LEU A 66 -22.15 6.10 5.94
C LEU A 66 -23.66 6.31 6.01
N LYS A 67 -24.20 7.32 5.32
CA LYS A 67 -25.64 7.59 5.32
C LYS A 67 -26.42 6.53 4.54
N ASN A 68 -25.93 6.14 3.38
CA ASN A 68 -26.69 5.35 2.42
C ASN A 68 -26.26 3.88 2.31
N TYR A 69 -25.01 3.56 2.66
CA TYR A 69 -24.36 2.27 2.38
C TYR A 69 -23.49 1.75 3.52
N LYS A 70 -23.83 2.09 4.77
CA LYS A 70 -23.06 1.71 5.96
C LYS A 70 -22.71 0.21 6.02
N LEU A 71 -23.68 -0.66 5.74
CA LEU A 71 -23.47 -2.11 5.76
C LEU A 71 -22.35 -2.54 4.79
N ILE A 72 -22.33 -1.98 3.58
CA ILE A 72 -21.29 -2.28 2.59
C ILE A 72 -19.94 -1.75 3.08
N TYR A 73 -19.90 -0.57 3.69
CA TYR A 73 -18.66 0.00 4.23
C TYR A 73 -18.08 -0.84 5.37
N ASP A 74 -18.94 -1.35 6.25
CA ASP A 74 -18.56 -2.19 7.38
C ASP A 74 -18.13 -3.60 6.94
N GLU A 75 -18.69 -4.13 5.83
CA GLU A 75 -18.26 -5.38 5.21
C GLU A 75 -16.81 -5.33 4.67
N ILE A 76 -16.36 -4.16 4.18
CA ILE A 76 -15.00 -4.01 3.64
C ILE A 76 -13.98 -4.08 4.78
N SER A 77 -13.26 -5.20 4.83
CA SER A 77 -12.26 -5.59 5.81
C SER A 77 -11.13 -6.39 5.15
N ASP A 78 -10.05 -6.65 5.87
CA ASP A 78 -8.94 -7.47 5.34
C ASP A 78 -9.40 -8.87 4.91
N ALA A 79 -10.28 -9.49 5.70
CA ALA A 79 -10.89 -10.78 5.35
C ALA A 79 -11.72 -10.72 4.06
N TYR A 80 -12.44 -9.61 3.83
CA TYR A 80 -13.14 -9.39 2.56
C TYR A 80 -12.16 -9.29 1.39
N ILE A 81 -11.04 -8.56 1.57
CA ILE A 81 -10.02 -8.41 0.52
C ILE A 81 -9.38 -9.76 0.18
N GLU A 82 -9.04 -10.58 1.18
CA GLU A 82 -8.48 -11.92 0.95
C GLU A 82 -9.43 -12.80 0.12
N ASN A 83 -10.73 -12.77 0.43
CA ASN A 83 -11.72 -13.52 -0.34
C ASN A 83 -11.89 -12.95 -1.76
N LEU A 84 -11.90 -11.63 -1.90
CA LEU A 84 -12.02 -10.96 -3.18
C LEU A 84 -10.84 -11.29 -4.12
N ILE A 85 -9.62 -11.33 -3.57
CA ILE A 85 -8.39 -11.69 -4.31
C ILE A 85 -8.40 -13.16 -4.75
N LYS A 86 -9.00 -14.06 -3.96
CA LYS A 86 -9.15 -15.49 -4.33
C LYS A 86 -10.21 -15.72 -5.41
N SER A 87 -11.05 -14.74 -5.71
CA SER A 87 -12.08 -14.88 -6.73
C SER A 87 -11.49 -14.96 -8.15
N ASN A 88 -12.22 -15.64 -9.03
CA ASN A 88 -11.92 -15.77 -10.46
C ASN A 88 -12.48 -14.58 -11.29
N GLU A 89 -13.00 -13.55 -10.63
CA GLU A 89 -13.53 -12.38 -11.32
C GLU A 89 -12.40 -11.53 -11.93
N ASN A 90 -12.53 -11.22 -13.22
CA ASN A 90 -11.65 -10.29 -13.91
C ASN A 90 -12.20 -8.86 -13.77
N ASN A 91 -11.64 -8.12 -12.82
CA ASN A 91 -11.95 -6.72 -12.57
C ASN A 91 -10.64 -5.97 -12.29
N ILE A 92 -10.51 -4.74 -12.81
CA ILE A 92 -9.33 -3.89 -12.60
C ILE A 92 -9.00 -3.73 -11.10
N VAL A 93 -10.02 -3.64 -10.25
CA VAL A 93 -9.87 -3.54 -8.79
C VAL A 93 -9.23 -4.80 -8.23
N ILE A 94 -9.69 -5.97 -8.65
CA ILE A 94 -9.13 -7.26 -8.23
C ILE A 94 -7.69 -7.39 -8.70
N GLY A 95 -7.37 -6.94 -9.92
CA GLY A 95 -5.99 -6.88 -10.43
C GLY A 95 -5.09 -5.98 -9.57
N ILE A 96 -5.58 -4.80 -9.18
CA ILE A 96 -4.87 -3.88 -8.27
C ILE A 96 -4.62 -4.53 -6.92
N LEU A 97 -5.64 -5.16 -6.33
CA LEU A 97 -5.54 -5.81 -5.02
C LEU A 97 -4.62 -7.03 -5.09
N LYS A 98 -4.75 -7.90 -6.10
CA LYS A 98 -3.84 -9.02 -6.36
C LYS A 98 -2.40 -8.53 -6.40
N LYS A 99 -2.09 -7.51 -7.19
CA LYS A 99 -0.74 -6.95 -7.28
C LYS A 99 -0.23 -6.36 -5.96
N ARG A 100 -1.11 -5.77 -5.14
CA ARG A 100 -0.75 -5.18 -3.84
C ARG A 100 -0.43 -6.24 -2.79
N TYR A 101 -1.19 -7.33 -2.78
CA TYR A 101 -1.06 -8.41 -1.79
C TYR A 101 -0.28 -9.62 -2.32
N GLU A 102 0.19 -9.58 -3.56
CA GLU A 102 1.05 -10.61 -4.13
C GLU A 102 2.40 -10.61 -3.41
N GLN A 103 2.77 -11.79 -2.90
CA GLN A 103 4.09 -11.99 -2.37
C GLN A 103 5.12 -11.92 -3.52
N LYS A 104 5.92 -10.86 -3.54
CA LYS A 104 7.00 -10.70 -4.52
C LYS A 104 7.99 -11.87 -4.40
N LYS A 105 8.47 -12.39 -5.54
CA LYS A 105 9.50 -13.44 -5.54
C LYS A 105 10.82 -12.94 -4.96
N GLU A 106 11.25 -11.75 -5.38
CA GLU A 106 12.54 -11.19 -5.01
C GLU A 106 12.45 -9.66 -4.98
N VAL A 107 13.17 -9.06 -4.04
CA VAL A 107 13.37 -7.61 -3.95
C VAL A 107 14.86 -7.34 -3.79
N LEU A 108 15.40 -6.52 -4.68
CA LEU A 108 16.78 -6.03 -4.60
C LEU A 108 16.78 -4.61 -4.02
N ILE A 109 17.60 -4.39 -3.00
CA ILE A 109 17.86 -3.09 -2.38
C ILE A 109 19.31 -2.75 -2.68
N ASN A 110 19.54 -1.78 -3.56
CA ASN A 110 20.90 -1.33 -3.89
C ASN A 110 21.42 -0.40 -2.80
N CYS A 111 22.45 -0.86 -2.10
CA CYS A 111 23.08 -0.15 -0.99
C CYS A 111 24.22 0.79 -1.43
N TYR A 112 24.54 0.87 -2.72
CA TYR A 112 25.70 1.61 -3.20
C TYR A 112 25.64 3.11 -2.87
N GLU A 113 24.50 3.74 -3.17
CA GLU A 113 24.30 5.19 -3.04
C GLU A 113 23.85 5.63 -1.63
N ILE A 114 23.71 4.69 -0.70
CA ILE A 114 23.23 4.98 0.65
C ILE A 114 24.39 5.50 1.50
N ASN A 115 24.22 6.67 2.09
CA ASN A 115 25.26 7.37 2.85
C ASN A 115 24.86 7.67 4.29
N ASN A 116 23.57 7.55 4.64
CA ASN A 116 23.10 7.76 6.00
C ASN A 116 21.95 6.81 6.38
N LYS A 117 21.70 6.73 7.69
CA LYS A 117 20.66 5.90 8.29
C LYS A 117 19.26 6.15 7.70
N LEU A 118 18.90 7.41 7.47
CA LEU A 118 17.55 7.76 6.98
C LEU A 118 17.34 7.26 5.54
N GLU A 119 18.36 7.37 4.68
CA GLU A 119 18.35 6.80 3.33
C GLU A 119 18.22 5.27 3.35
N LEU A 120 18.92 4.60 4.28
CA LEU A 120 18.82 3.15 4.43
C LEU A 120 17.40 2.73 4.83
N ILE A 121 16.87 3.34 5.89
CA ILE A 121 15.50 3.08 6.37
C ILE A 121 14.47 3.38 5.29
N TYR A 122 14.62 4.50 4.57
CA TYR A 122 13.73 4.86 3.48
C TYR A 122 13.77 3.82 2.35
N SER A 123 14.95 3.38 1.95
CA SER A 123 15.14 2.39 0.88
C SER A 123 14.48 1.06 1.23
N ILE A 124 14.63 0.60 2.48
CA ILE A 124 13.99 -0.62 2.98
C ILE A 124 12.47 -0.46 3.00
N LYS A 125 11.96 0.61 3.61
CA LYS A 125 10.52 0.88 3.69
C LYS A 125 9.88 0.93 2.32
N LYS A 126 10.53 1.59 1.36
CA LYS A 126 10.06 1.70 -0.01
C LYS A 126 10.07 0.35 -0.73
N ALA A 127 11.17 -0.40 -0.63
CA ALA A 127 11.31 -1.68 -1.32
C ALA A 127 10.32 -2.75 -0.82
N LEU A 128 10.09 -2.76 0.49
CA LEU A 128 9.22 -3.71 1.19
C LEU A 128 7.79 -3.20 1.41
N ASN A 129 7.44 -2.04 0.83
CA ASN A 129 6.10 -1.42 0.92
C ASN A 129 5.60 -1.23 2.36
N PHE A 130 6.45 -0.75 3.27
CA PHE A 130 6.05 -0.45 4.65
C PHE A 130 4.92 0.59 4.70
N PRO A 131 4.04 0.53 5.71
CA PRO A 131 2.99 1.52 5.90
C PRO A 131 3.54 2.94 6.04
N GLN A 132 2.81 3.94 5.53
CA GLN A 132 3.22 5.35 5.58
C GLN A 132 3.40 5.86 7.03
N HIS A 133 2.63 5.31 7.97
CA HIS A 133 2.70 5.67 9.40
C HIS A 133 3.82 4.95 10.16
N CYS A 134 4.53 3.99 9.55
CA CYS A 134 5.71 3.40 10.16
C CYS A 134 6.75 4.49 10.42
N GLY A 135 7.32 4.54 11.62
CA GLY A 135 8.40 5.47 11.97
C GLY A 135 9.65 5.31 11.09
N SER A 136 10.55 6.30 11.13
CA SER A 136 11.84 6.28 10.42
C SER A 136 13.00 5.95 11.36
N ASN A 137 12.85 4.88 12.16
CA ASN A 137 13.84 4.39 13.11
C ASN A 137 13.82 2.86 13.17
N TRP A 138 14.87 2.24 13.72
CA TRP A 138 15.01 0.78 13.74
C TRP A 138 13.96 0.05 14.57
N ASN A 139 13.50 0.64 15.68
CA ASN A 139 12.44 0.04 16.49
C ASN A 139 11.15 -0.08 15.67
N ALA A 140 10.77 0.97 14.94
CA ALA A 140 9.63 0.92 14.05
C ALA A 140 9.80 -0.12 12.93
N ILE A 141 11.01 -0.30 12.38
CA ILE A 141 11.25 -1.36 11.40
C ILE A 141 11.06 -2.74 12.04
N GLU A 142 11.62 -2.96 13.22
CA GLU A 142 11.51 -4.23 13.97
C GLU A 142 10.06 -4.55 14.35
N ASP A 143 9.27 -3.55 14.73
CA ASP A 143 7.85 -3.70 15.07
C ASP A 143 7.00 -4.09 13.84
N PHE A 144 7.24 -3.45 12.69
CA PHE A 144 6.40 -3.62 11.50
C PHE A 144 6.82 -4.74 10.55
N ILE A 145 8.05 -5.27 10.64
CA ILE A 145 8.59 -6.22 9.65
C ILE A 145 7.74 -7.50 9.51
N TYR A 146 7.00 -7.88 10.56
CA TYR A 146 6.11 -9.04 10.57
C TYR A 146 4.67 -8.73 10.14
N ASP A 147 4.29 -7.45 10.12
CA ASP A 147 2.95 -6.97 9.73
C ASP A 147 2.86 -6.65 8.24
N ILE A 148 3.94 -6.87 7.49
CA ILE A 148 4.00 -6.67 6.04
C ILE A 148 4.14 -7.98 5.28
N ILE A 149 3.76 -7.95 4.01
CA ILE A 149 3.95 -9.09 3.10
C ILE A 149 5.40 -9.06 2.61
N LEU A 150 6.28 -9.79 3.30
CA LEU A 150 7.67 -9.94 2.90
C LEU A 150 7.79 -10.71 1.57
N PRO A 151 8.73 -10.36 0.68
CA PRO A 151 9.03 -11.16 -0.50
C PRO A 151 9.56 -12.55 -0.12
N LYS A 152 9.63 -13.49 -1.07
CA LYS A 152 10.31 -14.78 -0.84
C LYS A 152 11.82 -14.60 -0.63
N LYS A 153 12.40 -13.53 -1.19
CA LYS A 153 13.83 -13.20 -1.04
C LYS A 153 14.07 -11.70 -1.01
N ILE A 154 14.94 -11.25 -0.11
CA ILE A 154 15.50 -9.89 -0.07
C ILE A 154 16.99 -9.99 -0.36
N ILE A 155 17.48 -9.20 -1.31
CA ILE A 155 18.90 -9.06 -1.63
C ILE A 155 19.32 -7.63 -1.28
N LEU A 156 20.23 -7.50 -0.32
CA LEU A 156 20.92 -6.25 -0.01
C LEU A 156 22.21 -6.22 -0.84
N TYR A 157 22.15 -5.60 -2.01
CA TYR A 157 23.26 -5.55 -2.96
C TYR A 157 24.24 -4.43 -2.63
N ASN A 158 25.54 -4.69 -2.68
CA ASN A 158 26.61 -3.83 -2.15
C ASN A 158 26.51 -3.63 -0.63
N TRP A 159 26.15 -4.67 0.13
CA TRP A 159 25.98 -4.60 1.58
C TRP A 159 27.26 -4.18 2.31
N ASN A 160 28.44 -4.50 1.75
CA ASN A 160 29.73 -4.06 2.28
C ASN A 160 29.80 -2.52 2.41
N ASN A 161 29.20 -1.76 1.50
CA ASN A 161 29.17 -0.30 1.60
C ASN A 161 28.44 0.19 2.85
N ILE A 162 27.38 -0.49 3.28
CA ILE A 162 26.66 -0.15 4.52
C ILE A 162 27.51 -0.52 5.73
N LYS A 163 28.16 -1.68 5.71
CA LYS A 163 29.05 -2.10 6.82
C LYS A 163 30.20 -1.11 7.03
N GLU A 164 30.75 -0.55 5.96
CA GLU A 164 31.82 0.44 6.04
C GLU A 164 31.31 1.83 6.46
N LYS A 165 30.24 2.34 5.85
CA LYS A 165 29.75 3.70 6.09
C LYS A 165 28.90 3.82 7.36
N LEU A 166 28.11 2.80 7.68
CA LEU A 166 27.08 2.80 8.72
C LEU A 166 27.18 1.52 9.58
N PRO A 167 28.32 1.25 10.24
CA PRO A 167 28.58 -0.03 10.90
C PRO A 167 27.56 -0.38 11.99
N GLN A 168 27.15 0.58 12.83
CA GLN A 168 26.14 0.29 13.87
C GLN A 168 24.77 -0.02 13.27
N ASP A 169 24.36 0.72 12.23
CA ASP A 169 23.08 0.48 11.55
C ASP A 169 23.07 -0.85 10.81
N ALA A 170 24.20 -1.25 10.21
CA ALA A 170 24.37 -2.56 9.58
C ALA A 170 24.13 -3.69 10.59
N ILE A 171 24.74 -3.60 11.78
CA ILE A 171 24.58 -4.60 12.85
C ILE A 171 23.12 -4.70 13.29
N ILE A 172 22.45 -3.56 13.50
CA ILE A 172 21.05 -3.54 13.95
C ILE A 172 20.14 -4.13 12.88
N LEU A 173 20.31 -3.73 11.62
CA LEU A 173 19.47 -4.23 10.52
C LEU A 173 19.66 -5.73 10.30
N THR A 174 20.90 -6.22 10.29
CA THR A 174 21.19 -7.65 10.18
C THR A 174 20.52 -8.42 11.30
N ARG A 175 20.61 -7.94 12.55
CA ARG A 175 19.92 -8.56 13.69
C ARG A 175 18.39 -8.60 13.52
N ILE A 176 17.79 -7.57 12.91
CA ILE A 176 16.33 -7.55 12.66
C ILE A 176 15.97 -8.56 11.56
N LEU A 177 16.68 -8.52 10.43
CA LEU A 177 16.37 -9.35 9.26
C LEU A 177 16.68 -10.83 9.50
N ASP A 178 17.73 -11.17 10.25
CA ASP A 178 18.10 -12.56 10.53
C ASP A 178 17.12 -13.27 11.49
N LYS A 179 16.22 -12.53 12.14
CA LYS A 179 15.11 -13.13 12.91
C LYS A 179 14.02 -13.69 12.00
N ILE A 180 13.97 -13.28 10.73
CA ILE A 180 12.96 -13.72 9.78
C ILE A 180 13.22 -15.19 9.42
N ASN A 181 12.20 -16.03 9.56
CA ASN A 181 12.33 -17.45 9.22
C ASN A 181 12.56 -17.61 7.69
N PRO A 182 13.65 -18.28 7.26
CA PRO A 182 13.98 -18.48 5.85
C PRO A 182 12.91 -19.17 5.01
N ILE A 183 12.01 -19.95 5.64
CA ILE A 183 10.85 -20.57 4.98
C ILE A 183 9.92 -19.50 4.38
N TYR A 184 9.79 -18.35 5.05
CA TYR A 184 8.93 -17.26 4.60
C TYR A 184 9.66 -16.29 3.68
N CYS A 185 10.89 -15.92 4.04
CA CYS A 185 11.72 -14.98 3.30
C CYS A 185 13.20 -15.26 3.55
N THR A 186 13.96 -15.49 2.48
CA THR A 186 15.42 -15.62 2.55
C THR A 186 16.09 -14.25 2.44
N ILE A 187 17.10 -13.99 3.28
CA ILE A 187 17.88 -12.75 3.25
C ILE A 187 19.27 -13.04 2.68
N LEU A 188 19.69 -12.26 1.69
CA LEU A 188 21.04 -12.30 1.12
C LEU A 188 21.71 -10.94 1.27
N TYR A 189 22.97 -10.97 1.70
CA TYR A 189 23.83 -9.82 1.88
C TYR A 189 24.96 -9.89 0.85
N ASP A 190 24.74 -9.30 -0.32
CA ASP A 190 25.62 -9.40 -1.50
C ASP A 190 26.56 -8.18 -1.62
#